data_AF-A0A6C8YQB2-F1
#
_entry.id   AF-A0A6C8YQB2-F1
#
_cell.length_a   1.000
_cell.length_b   1.000
_cell.length_c   1.000
_cell.angle_alpha   90.00
_cell.angle_beta   90.00
_cell.angle_gamma   90.00
#
_symmetry.space_group_name_H-M   'P 1'
#
loop_
_entity.id
_entity.type
_entity.pdbx_description
1 polymer ?
#
loop_
_entity_poly.entity_id
_entity_poly.type
_entity_poly.pdbx_seq_one_letter_code
_entity_poly.pdbx_strand_id
1 'polypeptide(L)'
;MSNTSAHALLKDIWGDRKFPVDPVWIANELGLDVVETTLDDDVSGALLKEPEQDPVIILNRNDSNVRKRFTCAHELGHYVKRTENGQPLEYEFVDYRGKLASQGVDSEEIFANNFAACLLMPEKEVRRLNNAGYAPVMMASYFGVSDDAIRYRLKNLGLR
;
A
#
# COMPACT_ATOMS: atom_id res chain seq x y z
N MET A 1 22.39 1.33 1.93
CA MET A 1 21.08 1.66 2.52
C MET A 1 20.15 1.91 1.35
N SER A 2 19.22 0.97 1.12
CA SER A 2 18.57 0.73 -0.17
C SER A 2 17.55 1.81 -0.53
N ASN A 3 17.56 2.17 -1.81
CA ASN A 3 16.60 3.03 -2.50
C ASN A 3 15.29 2.21 -2.68
N THR A 4 14.54 2.02 -1.60
CA THR A 4 13.50 1.01 -1.47
C THR A 4 12.15 1.51 -1.98
N SER A 5 12.08 1.92 -3.23
CA SER A 5 10.80 2.19 -3.89
C SER A 5 9.90 0.93 -3.93
N ALA A 6 8.60 1.11 -4.19
CA ALA A 6 7.69 -0.03 -4.44
C ALA A 6 8.24 -0.99 -5.51
N HIS A 7 8.95 -0.47 -6.51
CA HIS A 7 9.61 -1.29 -7.52
C HIS A 7 10.77 -2.13 -6.96
N ALA A 8 11.55 -1.57 -6.03
CA ALA A 8 12.62 -2.30 -5.35
C ALA A 8 12.04 -3.43 -4.49
N LEU A 9 10.96 -3.19 -3.73
CA LEU A 9 10.28 -4.26 -2.98
C LEU A 9 9.75 -5.36 -3.90
N LEU A 10 9.17 -4.99 -5.04
CA LEU A 10 8.70 -5.98 -6.03
C LEU A 10 9.83 -6.82 -6.60
N LYS A 11 10.99 -6.22 -6.84
CA LYS A 11 12.14 -6.91 -7.42
C LYS A 11 12.88 -7.76 -6.40
N ASP A 12 13.19 -7.18 -5.24
CA ASP A 12 14.16 -7.72 -4.31
C ASP A 12 13.51 -8.58 -3.21
N ILE A 13 12.24 -8.34 -2.88
CA ILE A 13 11.50 -9.10 -1.86
C ILE A 13 10.42 -9.97 -2.49
N TRP A 14 9.53 -9.39 -3.31
CA TRP A 14 8.45 -10.15 -3.95
C TRP A 14 8.97 -11.10 -5.05
N GLY A 15 9.94 -10.66 -5.85
CA GLY A 15 10.62 -11.47 -6.87
C GLY A 15 9.67 -12.03 -7.94
N ASP A 16 9.83 -13.31 -8.26
CA ASP A 16 9.08 -14.01 -9.32
C ASP A 16 7.70 -14.53 -8.87
N ARG A 17 7.21 -14.10 -7.70
CA ARG A 17 5.88 -14.50 -7.20
C ARG A 17 4.76 -13.93 -8.09
N LYS A 18 3.66 -14.67 -8.15
CA LYS A 18 2.49 -14.33 -9.00
C LYS A 18 1.61 -13.28 -8.37
N PHE A 19 0.87 -12.54 -9.20
CA PHE A 19 -0.20 -11.67 -8.71
C PHE A 19 -1.36 -12.50 -8.11
N PRO A 20 -2.07 -11.94 -7.12
CA PRO A 20 -1.91 -10.59 -6.59
C PRO A 20 -0.73 -10.47 -5.59
N VAL A 21 -0.07 -9.30 -5.56
CA VAL A 21 1.01 -9.03 -4.59
C VAL A 21 0.46 -9.09 -3.17
N ASP A 22 1.14 -9.76 -2.25
CA ASP A 22 0.72 -9.80 -0.84
C ASP A 22 1.48 -8.75 -0.01
N PRO A 23 0.86 -7.62 0.35
CA PRO A 23 1.52 -6.58 1.13
C PRO A 23 1.81 -7.02 2.57
N VAL A 24 0.99 -7.92 3.15
CA VAL A 24 1.24 -8.44 4.51
C VAL A 24 2.49 -9.29 4.52
N TRP A 25 2.64 -10.16 3.50
CA TRP A 25 3.84 -10.96 3.37
C TRP A 25 5.09 -10.08 3.20
N ILE A 26 5.03 -9.04 2.36
CA ILE A 26 6.13 -8.10 2.19
C ILE A 26 6.47 -7.37 3.50
N ALA A 27 5.46 -6.97 4.29
CA ALA A 27 5.67 -6.34 5.59
C ALA A 27 6.41 -7.25 6.57
N ASN A 28 6.00 -8.52 6.65
CA ASN A 28 6.64 -9.51 7.49
C ASN A 28 8.11 -9.76 7.10
N GLU A 29 8.42 -9.79 5.80
CA GLU A 29 9.82 -9.93 5.32
C GLU A 29 10.69 -8.71 5.63
N LEU A 30 10.07 -7.54 5.77
CA LEU A 30 10.73 -6.31 6.23
C LEU A 30 10.85 -6.24 7.76
N GLY A 31 10.36 -7.26 8.48
CA GLY A 31 10.40 -7.31 9.95
C GLY A 31 9.30 -6.49 10.63
N LEU A 32 8.19 -6.20 9.94
CA LEU A 32 7.00 -5.61 10.55
C LEU A 32 5.99 -6.70 10.86
N ASP A 33 5.32 -6.59 12.01
CA ASP A 33 4.12 -7.38 12.26
C ASP A 33 2.89 -6.71 11.62
N VAL A 34 1.91 -7.50 11.23
CA VAL A 34 0.61 -7.00 10.76
C VAL A 34 -0.51 -7.62 11.57
N VAL A 35 -1.33 -6.78 12.19
CA VAL A 35 -2.44 -7.21 13.06
C VAL A 35 -3.76 -6.57 12.66
N GLU A 36 -4.85 -7.29 12.88
CA GLU A 36 -6.21 -6.78 12.66
C GLU A 36 -6.92 -6.54 14.00
N THR A 37 -7.38 -5.32 14.22
CA THR A 37 -8.17 -4.97 15.41
C THR A 37 -9.39 -4.14 15.03
N THR A 38 -10.34 -4.02 15.95
CA THR A 38 -11.45 -3.07 15.77
C THR A 38 -10.89 -1.68 16.01
N LEU A 39 -10.91 -0.85 14.96
CA LEU A 39 -10.59 0.58 15.03
C LEU A 39 -11.87 1.39 14.85
N ASP A 40 -11.82 2.65 15.24
CA ASP A 40 -12.93 3.58 15.04
C ASP A 40 -13.37 3.61 13.57
N ASP A 41 -14.65 3.94 13.38
CA ASP A 41 -15.28 3.93 12.06
C ASP A 41 -14.69 4.95 11.10
N ASP A 42 -13.84 5.87 11.57
CA ASP A 42 -13.08 6.80 10.76
C ASP A 42 -11.57 6.51 10.73
N VAL A 43 -11.12 5.31 11.09
CA VAL A 43 -9.71 4.88 10.99
C VAL A 43 -9.58 3.63 10.11
N SER A 44 -8.74 3.70 9.07
CA SER A 44 -8.46 2.56 8.17
C SER A 44 -7.35 1.66 8.73
N GLY A 45 -6.32 2.28 9.29
CA GLY A 45 -5.14 1.59 9.79
C GLY A 45 -4.19 2.53 10.52
N ALA A 46 -3.09 1.98 11.01
CA ALA A 46 -2.04 2.73 11.66
C ALA A 46 -0.69 2.01 11.53
N LEU A 47 0.39 2.77 11.55
CA LEU A 47 1.76 2.27 11.73
C LEU A 47 2.25 2.67 13.12
N LEU A 48 2.49 1.67 13.97
CA LEU A 48 2.98 1.83 15.33
C LEU A 48 4.43 1.35 15.45
N LYS A 49 5.20 2.02 16.30
CA LYS A 49 6.54 1.58 16.70
C LYS A 49 6.74 1.97 18.16
N GLU A 50 6.57 1.00 19.05
CA GLU A 50 6.86 1.17 20.48
C GLU A 50 8.39 1.17 20.72
N PRO A 51 8.89 1.78 21.82
CA PRO A 51 10.32 1.74 22.11
C PRO A 51 10.75 0.28 22.30
N GLU A 52 11.88 -0.10 21.70
CA GLU A 52 12.46 -1.45 21.81
C GLU A 52 11.61 -2.60 21.21
N GLN A 53 10.47 -2.33 20.57
CA GLN A 53 9.63 -3.33 19.89
C GLN A 53 9.70 -3.17 18.39
N ASP A 54 9.46 -4.22 17.61
CA ASP A 54 9.37 -4.14 16.15
C ASP A 54 8.16 -3.30 15.67
N PRO A 55 8.21 -2.69 14.48
CA PRO A 55 7.10 -1.90 13.97
C PRO A 55 5.89 -2.79 13.67
N VAL A 56 4.69 -2.28 13.91
CA VAL A 56 3.44 -3.01 13.70
C VAL A 56 2.50 -2.20 12.81
N ILE A 57 2.01 -2.82 11.74
CA ILE A 57 0.89 -2.31 10.94
C ILE A 57 -0.41 -2.82 11.56
N ILE A 58 -1.30 -1.91 11.92
CA ILE A 58 -2.64 -2.21 12.40
C ILE A 58 -3.63 -1.95 11.28
N LEU A 59 -4.49 -2.93 11.00
CA LEU A 59 -5.57 -2.83 10.01
C LEU A 59 -6.92 -2.89 10.71
N ASN A 60 -7.89 -2.10 10.24
CA ASN A 60 -9.25 -2.20 10.74
C ASN A 60 -9.87 -3.54 10.31
N ARG A 61 -10.19 -4.38 11.30
CA ARG A 61 -10.80 -5.71 11.14
C ARG A 61 -12.09 -5.69 10.33
N ASN A 62 -12.85 -4.60 10.43
CA ASN A 62 -14.15 -4.46 9.78
C ASN A 62 -14.05 -4.09 8.29
N ASP A 63 -12.86 -3.73 7.80
CA ASP A 63 -12.68 -3.42 6.40
C ASP A 63 -12.65 -4.68 5.51
N SER A 64 -13.05 -4.50 4.25
CA SER A 64 -12.97 -5.57 3.25
C SER A 64 -11.51 -5.96 3.00
N ASN A 65 -11.26 -7.21 2.61
CA ASN A 65 -9.90 -7.69 2.34
C ASN A 65 -9.17 -6.84 1.28
N VAL A 66 -9.89 -6.36 0.27
CA VAL A 66 -9.34 -5.46 -0.75
C VAL A 66 -8.88 -4.14 -0.14
N ARG A 67 -9.64 -3.58 0.80
CA ARG A 67 -9.29 -2.35 1.50
C ARG A 67 -8.13 -2.56 2.47
N LYS A 68 -8.15 -3.62 3.27
CA LYS A 68 -7.03 -4.02 4.15
C LYS A 68 -5.71 -4.14 3.39
N ARG A 69 -5.74 -4.76 2.19
CA ARG A 69 -4.55 -4.88 1.32
C ARG A 69 -4.03 -3.51 0.89
N PHE A 70 -4.92 -2.60 0.49
CA PHE A 70 -4.52 -1.24 0.13
C PHE A 70 -3.94 -0.48 1.33
N THR A 71 -4.60 -0.52 2.49
CA THR A 71 -4.12 0.10 3.73
C THR A 71 -2.77 -0.45 4.15
N CYS A 72 -2.57 -1.77 4.13
CA CYS A 72 -1.27 -2.36 4.45
C CYS A 72 -0.16 -1.88 3.49
N ALA A 73 -0.44 -1.82 2.19
CA ALA A 73 0.50 -1.29 1.20
C ALA A 73 0.77 0.22 1.38
N HIS A 74 -0.22 0.97 1.89
CA HIS A 74 -0.11 2.38 2.21
C HIS A 74 0.80 2.61 3.43
N GLU A 75 0.57 1.88 4.53
CA GLU A 75 1.42 1.95 5.73
C GLU A 75 2.88 1.51 5.44
N LEU A 76 3.06 0.52 4.55
CA LEU A 76 4.39 0.17 4.05
C LEU A 76 5.08 1.34 3.33
N GLY A 77 4.32 2.17 2.63
CA GLY A 77 4.82 3.40 2.02
C GLY A 77 5.37 4.36 3.07
N HIS A 78 4.63 4.60 4.15
CA HIS A 78 5.12 5.42 5.27
C HIS A 78 6.38 4.84 5.91
N TYR A 79 6.38 3.53 6.20
CA TYR A 79 7.54 2.85 6.78
C TYR A 79 8.80 3.00 5.91
N VAL A 80 8.68 2.71 4.62
CA VAL A 80 9.78 2.86 3.65
C VAL A 80 10.28 4.30 3.62
N LYS A 81 9.37 5.29 3.52
CA LYS A 81 9.76 6.70 3.42
C LYS A 81 10.56 7.16 4.64
N ARG A 82 10.10 6.80 5.84
CA ARG A 82 10.74 7.19 7.10
C ARG A 82 12.11 6.52 7.28
N THR A 83 12.20 5.22 6.97
CA THR A 83 13.46 4.48 7.05
C THR A 83 14.51 5.00 6.06
N GLU A 84 14.12 5.39 4.84
CA GLU A 84 15.02 6.02 3.87
C GLU A 84 15.55 7.38 4.33
N ASN A 85 14.72 8.19 4.97
CA ASN A 85 15.09 9.51 5.47
C ASN A 85 15.92 9.45 6.77
N GLY A 86 16.13 8.26 7.34
CA GLY A 86 16.75 8.10 8.67
C GLY A 86 15.92 8.74 9.78
N GLN A 87 14.63 8.96 9.55
CA GLN A 87 13.74 9.56 10.54
C GLN A 87 13.39 8.51 11.60
N PRO A 88 13.28 8.89 12.88
CA PRO A 88 12.65 8.03 13.87
C PRO A 88 11.24 7.67 13.38
N LEU A 89 10.87 6.40 13.54
CA LEU A 89 9.45 6.03 13.49
C LEU A 89 8.82 6.63 14.75
N GLU A 90 8.46 7.92 14.72
CA GLU A 90 7.73 8.54 15.83
C GLU A 90 6.36 7.86 15.99
N TYR A 91 5.97 7.74 17.26
CA TYR A 91 4.79 7.04 17.77
C TYR A 91 3.51 7.52 17.08
N GLU A 92 2.68 6.55 16.68
CA GLU A 92 1.32 6.71 16.17
C GLU A 92 1.16 7.60 14.93
N PHE A 93 1.27 6.98 13.74
CA PHE A 93 0.55 7.50 12.57
C PHE A 93 -0.77 6.75 12.44
N VAL A 94 -1.89 7.47 12.58
CA VAL A 94 -3.24 6.93 12.44
C VAL A 94 -3.80 7.42 11.11
N ASP A 95 -4.04 6.51 10.17
CA ASP A 95 -4.71 6.81 8.90
C ASP A 95 -6.22 6.93 9.14
N TYR A 96 -6.69 8.17 9.19
CA TYR A 96 -8.11 8.49 9.30
C TYR A 96 -8.79 8.39 7.92
N ARG A 97 -9.82 7.54 7.83
CA ARG A 97 -10.75 7.42 6.71
C ARG A 97 -11.24 8.79 6.25
N GLY A 98 -10.68 9.26 5.13
CA GLY A 98 -11.23 10.39 4.39
C GLY A 98 -11.07 11.78 5.03
N LYS A 99 -10.43 11.95 6.19
CA LYS A 99 -10.22 13.29 6.82
C LYS A 99 -8.83 13.90 6.56
N LEU A 100 -7.79 13.09 6.32
CA LEU A 100 -6.48 13.59 5.86
C LEU A 100 -6.31 13.47 4.34
N ALA A 101 -7.02 12.52 3.70
CA ALA A 101 -7.19 12.49 2.25
C ALA A 101 -8.01 13.69 1.70
N SER A 102 -8.78 14.39 2.54
CA SER A 102 -9.71 15.46 2.11
C SER A 102 -9.09 16.85 1.87
N GLN A 103 -7.77 17.02 1.94
CA GLN A 103 -7.14 18.24 1.42
C GLN A 103 -6.18 18.02 0.25
N GLY A 104 -5.64 16.82 0.04
CA GLY A 104 -4.69 16.58 -1.06
C GLY A 104 -3.46 17.50 -1.04
N VAL A 105 -3.12 18.07 0.12
CA VAL A 105 -1.97 18.97 0.34
C VAL A 105 -0.84 18.25 1.09
N ASP A 106 -1.12 17.13 1.77
CA ASP A 106 -0.10 16.37 2.49
C ASP A 106 0.73 15.50 1.53
N SER A 107 2.00 15.85 1.38
CA SER A 107 2.94 15.13 0.53
C SER A 107 3.21 13.69 1.01
N GLU A 108 3.07 13.41 2.31
CA GLU A 108 3.29 12.06 2.84
C GLU A 108 2.16 11.11 2.42
N GLU A 109 0.91 11.55 2.55
CA GLU A 109 -0.28 10.83 2.10
C GLU A 109 -0.27 10.58 0.59
N ILE A 110 0.13 11.58 -0.20
CA ILE A 110 0.27 11.44 -1.65
C ILE A 110 1.33 10.39 -1.99
N PHE A 111 2.46 10.40 -1.27
CA PHE A 111 3.52 9.41 -1.45
C PHE A 111 3.02 8.01 -1.09
N ALA A 112 2.40 7.82 0.08
CA ALA A 112 1.93 6.52 0.55
C ALA A 112 0.86 5.93 -0.38
N ASN A 113 -0.09 6.76 -0.84
CA ASN A 113 -1.09 6.34 -1.83
C ASN A 113 -0.45 5.95 -3.18
N ASN A 114 0.53 6.72 -3.65
CA ASN A 114 1.25 6.39 -4.88
C ASN A 114 2.07 5.11 -4.73
N PHE A 115 2.73 4.94 -3.59
CA PHE A 115 3.50 3.76 -3.24
C PHE A 115 2.62 2.51 -3.24
N ALA A 116 1.48 2.55 -2.54
CA ALA A 116 0.51 1.46 -2.48
C ALA A 116 0.02 1.07 -3.88
N ALA A 117 -0.35 2.06 -4.71
CA ALA A 117 -0.77 1.83 -6.09
C ALA A 117 0.35 1.23 -6.95
N CYS A 118 1.60 1.65 -6.77
CA CYS A 118 2.75 1.10 -7.49
C CYS A 118 3.10 -0.32 -7.04
N LEU A 119 2.97 -0.63 -5.75
CA LEU A 119 3.24 -1.95 -5.19
C LEU A 119 2.18 -2.95 -5.65
N LEU A 120 0.90 -2.62 -5.51
CA LEU A 120 -0.21 -3.53 -5.82
C LEU A 120 -0.51 -3.61 -7.33
N MET A 121 -0.26 -2.53 -8.08
CA MET A 121 -0.53 -2.44 -9.52
C MET A 121 0.70 -1.91 -10.28
N PRO A 122 1.73 -2.75 -10.48
CA PRO A 122 2.97 -2.35 -11.12
C PRO A 122 2.73 -1.91 -12.56
N GLU A 123 3.28 -0.75 -12.95
CA GLU A 123 2.96 -0.10 -14.23
C GLU A 123 3.17 -1.01 -15.44
N LYS A 124 4.30 -1.75 -15.48
CA LYS A 124 4.61 -2.68 -16.57
C LYS A 124 3.49 -3.71 -16.77
N GLU A 125 2.95 -4.23 -15.69
CA GLU A 125 1.92 -5.25 -15.72
C GLU A 125 0.54 -4.67 -16.05
N VAL A 126 0.21 -3.49 -15.51
CA VAL A 126 -1.00 -2.74 -15.87
C VAL A 126 -1.02 -2.44 -17.37
N ARG A 127 0.09 -1.94 -17.92
CA ARG A 127 0.24 -1.69 -19.37
C ARG A 127 0.09 -2.97 -20.19
N ARG A 128 0.70 -4.08 -19.75
CA ARG A 128 0.59 -5.38 -20.42
C ARG A 128 -0.87 -5.84 -20.54
N LEU A 129 -1.62 -5.81 -19.44
CA LEU A 129 -3.03 -6.23 -19.42
C LEU A 129 -3.93 -5.28 -20.22
N ASN A 130 -3.73 -3.97 -20.09
CA ASN A 130 -4.47 -2.97 -20.87
C ASN A 130 -4.25 -3.14 -22.39
N ASN A 131 -3.00 -3.36 -22.82
CA ASN A 131 -2.65 -3.59 -24.23
C ASN A 131 -3.21 -4.92 -24.75
N ALA A 132 -3.31 -5.93 -23.88
CA ALA A 132 -3.98 -7.18 -24.20
C ALA A 132 -5.53 -7.09 -24.20
N GLY A 133 -6.08 -5.89 -23.95
CA GLY A 133 -7.53 -5.63 -24.06
C GLY A 133 -8.35 -6.08 -22.85
N TYR A 134 -7.72 -6.36 -21.71
CA TYR A 134 -8.45 -6.76 -20.50
C TYR A 134 -9.36 -5.61 -20.00
N ALA A 135 -10.57 -5.97 -19.56
CA ALA A 135 -11.48 -5.02 -18.93
C ALA A 135 -10.99 -4.64 -17.51
N PRO A 136 -11.26 -3.41 -17.02
CA PRO A 136 -10.85 -2.98 -15.68
C PRO A 136 -11.24 -3.95 -14.57
N VAL A 137 -12.47 -4.48 -14.60
CA VAL A 137 -12.93 -5.47 -13.60
C VAL A 137 -12.08 -6.75 -13.55
N MET A 138 -11.61 -7.22 -14.72
CA MET A 138 -10.71 -8.39 -14.79
C MET A 138 -9.33 -8.05 -14.24
N MET A 139 -8.84 -6.84 -14.50
CA MET A 139 -7.58 -6.35 -13.95
C MET A 139 -7.66 -6.15 -12.43
N ALA A 140 -8.79 -5.64 -11.92
CA ALA A 140 -9.04 -5.50 -10.48
C ALA A 140 -8.97 -6.86 -9.77
N SER A 141 -9.63 -7.87 -10.34
CA SER A 141 -9.55 -9.24 -9.85
C SER A 141 -8.12 -9.80 -9.89
N TYR A 142 -7.38 -9.56 -10.98
CA TYR A 142 -5.99 -10.02 -11.14
C TYR A 142 -5.04 -9.41 -10.10
N PHE A 143 -5.15 -8.11 -9.83
CA PHE A 143 -4.31 -7.42 -8.84
C PHE A 143 -4.83 -7.55 -7.40
N GLY A 144 -6.04 -8.07 -7.20
CA GLY A 144 -6.67 -8.16 -5.87
C GLY A 144 -6.94 -6.77 -5.27
N VAL A 145 -7.44 -5.85 -6.10
CA VAL A 145 -7.77 -4.45 -5.77
C VAL A 145 -9.22 -4.14 -6.13
N SER A 146 -9.73 -2.95 -5.77
CA SER A 146 -11.08 -2.53 -6.16
C SER A 146 -11.14 -2.10 -7.63
N ASP A 147 -12.33 -2.14 -8.23
CA ASP A 147 -12.55 -1.63 -9.59
C ASP A 147 -12.20 -0.14 -9.70
N ASP A 148 -12.51 0.65 -8.66
CA ASP A 148 -12.13 2.06 -8.60
C ASP A 148 -10.60 2.23 -8.59
N ALA A 149 -9.87 1.48 -7.77
CA ALA A 149 -8.42 1.60 -7.66
C ALA A 149 -7.71 1.35 -9.00
N ILE A 150 -8.13 0.33 -9.75
CA ILE A 150 -7.54 0.06 -11.07
C ILE A 150 -7.91 1.13 -12.10
N ARG A 151 -9.12 1.69 -12.05
CA ARG A 151 -9.53 2.80 -12.92
C ARG A 151 -8.72 4.07 -12.65
N TYR A 152 -8.52 4.41 -11.38
CA TYR A 152 -7.65 5.53 -10.99
C TYR A 152 -6.21 5.30 -11.46
N ARG A 153 -5.69 4.07 -11.29
CA ARG A 153 -4.35 3.70 -11.76
C ARG A 153 -4.20 3.83 -13.27
N LEU A 154 -5.18 3.34 -14.03
CA LEU A 154 -5.25 3.44 -15.48
C LEU A 154 -5.23 4.92 -15.94
N LYS A 155 -6.11 5.75 -15.39
CA LYS A 155 -6.16 7.19 -15.66
C LYS A 155 -4.83 7.88 -15.35
N ASN A 156 -4.22 7.60 -14.19
CA ASN A 156 -2.94 8.20 -13.78
C ASN A 156 -1.76 7.79 -14.69
N LEU A 157 -1.85 6.64 -15.35
CA LEU A 157 -0.85 6.18 -16.32
C LEU A 157 -1.12 6.68 -17.76
N GLY A 158 -2.18 7.48 -17.96
CA GLY A 158 -2.64 7.94 -19.26
C GLY A 158 -3.26 6.82 -20.12
N LEU A 159 -3.81 5.79 -19.47
CA LEU A 159 -4.34 4.59 -20.10
C LEU A 159 -5.85 4.52 -19.92
N ARG A 160 -6.60 5.07 -20.90
CA ARG A 160 -8.07 5.12 -20.90
C ARG A 160 -8.69 6.01 -19.81
#